data_AF-A0A2E1QPI7-F1
#
_entry.id   AF-A0A2E1QPI7-F1
#
_cell.length_a   1.000
_cell.length_b   1.000
_cell.length_c   1.000
_cell.angle_alpha   90.00
_cell.angle_beta   90.00
_cell.angle_gamma   90.00
#
_symmetry.space_group_name_H-M   'P 1'
#
loop_
_entity.id
_entity.type
_entity.pdbx_description
1 polymer ?
#
loop_
_entity_poly.entity_id
_entity_poly.type
_entity_poly.pdbx_seq_one_letter_code
_entity_poly.pdbx_strand_id
1 'polypeptide(L)'
;MINIVVTSKPGDGLLCYSYEHCCYLNSIGIKAQVVIITHHNFTIQDYVNSINEKYKTYENVVFNSFTPSSKDITLIMGRSMLTLSYINKSNYNNEQLLTLHLLFGGKLISVYSENHVKEYPIALSYYNPREVIDLCDYDVYPVGVGKYFQKMINFSVYKPVKEDIKFEYLFLGTNNVYYKEVERQIKECPNCFKSHGILTYNEKYINKEYNNIFVPVHNLLGLFNTYVYTKNYYDPAPRLIQECKWLGKKIVYLRDKNLKDGGPVYMKRPVPTEQMYKENINILVETIESLL
;
A
#
# COMPACT_ATOMS: atom_id res chain seq x y z
N MET A 1 -1.77 -13.26 18.61
CA MET A 1 -1.82 -11.83 18.23
C MET A 1 -1.57 -11.72 16.74
N ILE A 2 -2.05 -10.67 16.08
CA ILE A 2 -1.84 -10.47 14.63
C ILE A 2 -0.71 -9.48 14.39
N ASN A 3 0.33 -9.92 13.68
CA ASN A 3 1.48 -9.11 13.29
C ASN A 3 1.35 -8.73 11.82
N ILE A 4 0.90 -7.51 11.53
CA ILE A 4 0.75 -7.03 10.15
C ILE A 4 2.09 -6.45 9.69
N VAL A 5 2.80 -7.18 8.84
CA VAL A 5 4.19 -6.85 8.48
C VAL A 5 4.25 -5.91 7.28
N VAL A 6 5.08 -4.89 7.40
CA VAL A 6 5.32 -3.86 6.39
C VAL A 6 6.82 -3.77 6.10
N THR A 7 7.19 -3.98 4.84
CA THR A 7 8.56 -3.83 4.30
C THR A 7 8.61 -2.88 3.09
N SER A 8 7.47 -2.26 2.75
CA SER A 8 7.36 -1.26 1.68
C SER A 8 7.86 0.12 2.14
N LYS A 9 7.97 1.05 1.19
CA LYS A 9 8.28 2.46 1.43
C LYS A 9 7.15 3.18 2.21
N PRO A 10 7.43 4.31 2.89
CA PRO A 10 6.44 5.02 3.70
C PRO A 10 5.28 5.66 2.92
N GLY A 11 5.41 5.86 1.61
CA GLY A 11 4.33 6.36 0.74
C GLY A 11 3.51 5.27 0.07
N ASP A 12 3.79 4.00 0.36
CA ASP A 12 3.11 2.88 -0.28
C ASP A 12 1.70 2.69 0.28
N GLY A 13 0.75 2.38 -0.60
CA GLY A 13 -0.62 2.06 -0.22
C GLY A 13 -0.67 0.83 0.71
N LEU A 14 0.30 -0.06 0.63
CA LEU A 14 0.36 -1.24 1.50
C LEU A 14 0.62 -0.89 2.97
N LEU A 15 1.42 0.15 3.27
CA LEU A 15 1.52 0.67 4.65
C LEU A 15 0.14 1.14 5.14
N CYS A 16 -0.57 1.87 4.29
CA CYS A 16 -1.88 2.42 4.60
C CYS A 16 -2.91 1.32 4.90
N TYR A 17 -3.00 0.30 4.02
CA TYR A 17 -3.87 -0.84 4.25
C TYR A 17 -3.51 -1.59 5.53
N SER A 18 -2.23 -1.84 5.79
CA SER A 18 -1.80 -2.52 7.02
C SER A 18 -2.23 -1.78 8.28
N TYR A 19 -2.06 -0.45 8.32
CA TYR A 19 -2.45 0.36 9.47
C TYR A 19 -3.97 0.41 9.67
N GLU A 20 -4.74 0.56 8.59
CA GLU A 20 -6.21 0.56 8.62
C GLU A 20 -6.79 -0.74 9.15
N HIS A 21 -6.24 -1.87 8.71
CA HIS A 21 -6.69 -3.19 9.16
C HIS A 21 -6.27 -3.44 10.61
N CYS A 22 -5.08 -2.99 11.02
CA CYS A 22 -4.66 -3.01 12.42
C CYS A 22 -5.64 -2.26 13.31
N CYS A 23 -6.02 -1.03 12.93
CA CYS A 23 -6.97 -0.22 13.67
C CYS A 23 -8.32 -0.93 13.82
N TYR A 24 -8.84 -1.48 12.72
CA TYR A 24 -10.14 -2.16 12.75
C TYR A 24 -10.11 -3.42 13.61
N LEU A 25 -9.11 -4.29 13.44
CA LEU A 25 -8.99 -5.52 14.23
C LEU A 25 -8.96 -5.21 15.73
N ASN A 26 -8.18 -4.21 16.15
CA ASN A 26 -8.17 -3.79 17.56
C ASN A 26 -9.51 -3.21 18.01
N SER A 27 -10.24 -2.49 17.15
CA SER A 27 -11.56 -1.93 17.49
C SER A 27 -12.62 -2.99 17.78
N ILE A 28 -12.44 -4.22 17.27
CA ILE A 28 -13.33 -5.37 17.53
C ILE A 28 -12.72 -6.37 18.54
N GLY A 29 -11.65 -6.00 19.24
CA GLY A 29 -11.03 -6.83 20.29
C GLY A 29 -10.01 -7.87 19.82
N ILE A 30 -9.68 -7.90 18.52
CA ILE A 30 -8.62 -8.76 17.98
C ILE A 30 -7.29 -8.01 18.09
N LYS A 31 -6.45 -8.43 19.06
CA LYS A 31 -5.14 -7.79 19.29
C LYS A 31 -4.26 -7.88 18.04
N ALA A 32 -3.98 -6.71 17.45
CA ALA A 32 -3.17 -6.58 16.25
C ALA A 32 -2.14 -5.46 16.38
N GLN A 33 -1.04 -5.56 15.66
CA GLN A 33 -0.02 -4.51 15.55
C GLN A 33 0.56 -4.46 14.13
N VAL A 34 1.05 -3.28 13.73
CA VAL A 34 1.84 -3.13 12.51
C VAL A 34 3.31 -3.24 12.86
N VAL A 35 4.01 -4.21 12.27
CA VAL A 35 5.45 -4.37 12.43
C VAL A 35 6.14 -3.86 11.17
N ILE A 36 6.76 -2.69 11.27
CA ILE A 36 7.42 -2.00 10.15
C ILE A 36 8.91 -2.32 10.17
N ILE A 37 9.39 -2.99 9.14
CA ILE A 37 10.81 -3.14 8.86
C ILE A 37 11.19 -2.05 7.86
N THR A 38 11.89 -1.02 8.36
CA THR A 38 12.13 0.21 7.59
C THR A 38 12.94 -0.09 6.34
N HIS A 39 12.45 0.38 5.19
CA HIS A 39 13.21 0.35 3.95
C HIS A 39 14.49 1.18 4.12
N HIS A 40 15.63 0.66 3.65
CA HIS A 40 16.98 1.21 3.86
C HIS A 40 17.18 2.70 3.49
N ASN A 41 16.37 3.23 2.56
CA ASN A 41 16.39 4.64 2.17
C ASN A 41 15.52 5.57 3.06
N PHE A 42 14.85 5.06 4.08
CA PHE A 42 13.90 5.82 4.90
C PHE A 42 14.14 5.59 6.40
N THR A 43 13.85 6.63 7.17
CA THR A 43 13.93 6.62 8.62
C THR A 43 12.62 6.15 9.24
N ILE A 44 12.64 5.76 10.52
CA ILE A 44 11.42 5.51 11.30
C ILE A 44 10.49 6.74 11.25
N GLN A 45 11.04 7.95 11.35
CA GLN A 45 10.26 9.18 11.37
C GLN A 45 9.47 9.39 10.07
N ASP A 46 9.98 8.93 8.93
CA ASP A 46 9.25 9.03 7.65
C ASP A 46 7.95 8.21 7.69
N TYR A 47 7.97 7.01 8.29
CA TYR A 47 6.78 6.18 8.47
C TYR A 47 5.83 6.78 9.51
N VAL A 48 6.37 7.28 10.62
CA VAL A 48 5.59 7.99 11.65
C VAL A 48 4.84 9.17 11.03
N ASN A 49 5.53 9.98 10.23
CA ASN A 49 4.95 11.11 9.51
C ASN A 49 3.87 10.64 8.53
N SER A 50 4.14 9.63 7.70
CA SER A 50 3.12 9.08 6.77
C SER A 50 1.83 8.65 7.45
N ILE A 51 1.92 8.00 8.63
CA ILE A 51 0.74 7.58 9.40
C ILE A 51 0.04 8.81 10.01
N ASN A 52 0.81 9.66 10.69
CA ASN A 52 0.28 10.86 11.35
C ASN A 52 -0.36 11.85 10.37
N GLU A 53 0.09 11.93 9.13
CA GLU A 53 -0.52 12.81 8.13
C GLU A 53 -1.91 12.34 7.69
N LYS A 54 -2.18 11.02 7.77
CA LYS A 54 -3.39 10.43 7.22
C LYS A 54 -4.43 10.04 8.27
N TYR A 55 -4.01 9.60 9.45
CA TYR A 55 -4.90 8.92 10.40
C TYR A 55 -5.09 9.64 11.73
N LYS A 56 -6.28 9.50 12.33
CA LYS A 56 -6.66 10.15 13.60
C LYS A 56 -5.78 9.75 14.78
N THR A 57 -5.25 8.53 14.77
CA THR A 57 -4.47 7.94 15.86
C THR A 57 -3.14 7.42 15.33
N TYR A 58 -2.20 7.21 16.25
CA TYR A 58 -0.92 6.54 16.02
C TYR A 58 -0.69 5.55 17.16
N GLU A 59 -1.09 4.29 16.97
CA GLU A 59 -1.08 3.26 18.01
C GLU A 59 -0.71 1.89 17.41
N ASN A 60 -0.21 0.98 18.25
CA ASN A 60 0.09 -0.42 17.88
C ASN A 60 1.08 -0.55 16.70
N VAL A 61 2.10 0.32 16.65
CA VAL A 61 3.17 0.28 15.64
C VAL A 61 4.49 -0.06 16.31
N VAL A 62 5.20 -1.05 15.76
CA VAL A 62 6.54 -1.50 16.20
C VAL A 62 7.50 -1.41 15.02
N PHE A 63 8.76 -1.03 15.27
CA PHE A 63 9.78 -0.88 14.24
C PHE A 63 10.95 -1.84 14.41
N ASN A 64 11.37 -2.43 13.29
CA ASN A 64 12.65 -3.12 13.05
C ASN A 64 12.97 -4.37 13.89
N SER A 65 12.53 -4.43 15.14
CA SER A 65 12.82 -5.50 16.08
C SER A 65 11.52 -5.99 16.72
N PHE A 66 11.22 -7.27 16.53
CA PHE A 66 10.07 -7.91 17.16
C PHE A 66 10.26 -9.43 17.18
N THR A 67 9.93 -10.06 18.30
CA THR A 67 9.94 -11.53 18.44
C THR A 67 8.50 -12.03 18.60
N PRO A 68 7.91 -12.63 17.56
CA PRO A 68 6.56 -13.20 17.65
C PRO A 68 6.52 -14.43 18.56
N SER A 69 5.37 -14.65 19.18
CA SER A 69 5.09 -15.93 19.83
C SER A 69 4.78 -17.00 18.78
N SER A 70 4.93 -18.28 19.13
CA SER A 70 4.58 -19.40 18.23
C SER A 70 3.09 -19.49 17.88
N LYS A 71 2.23 -18.79 18.63
CA LYS A 71 0.78 -18.70 18.40
C LYS A 71 0.39 -17.44 17.60
N ASP A 72 1.33 -16.56 17.30
CA ASP A 72 1.04 -15.36 16.55
C ASP A 72 0.86 -15.66 15.06
N ILE A 73 0.01 -14.87 14.42
CA ILE A 73 -0.27 -14.94 13.00
C ILE A 73 0.36 -13.71 12.34
N THR A 74 1.13 -13.94 11.29
CA THR A 74 1.67 -12.87 10.46
C THR A 74 0.69 -12.59 9.32
N LEU A 75 0.38 -11.32 9.08
CA LEU A 75 -0.44 -10.86 7.96
C LEU A 75 0.40 -9.95 7.06
N ILE A 76 0.33 -10.16 5.75
CA ILE A 76 0.87 -9.22 4.75
C ILE A 76 -0.24 -8.76 3.79
N MET A 77 -0.34 -7.45 3.57
CA MET A 77 -1.32 -6.86 2.64
C MET A 77 -0.90 -6.97 1.16
N GLY A 78 0.16 -7.69 0.87
CA GLY A 78 0.64 -7.95 -0.48
C GLY A 78 1.82 -8.89 -0.46
N ARG A 79 1.90 -9.81 -1.43
CA ARG A 79 3.06 -10.70 -1.63
C ARG A 79 4.38 -9.93 -1.81
N SER A 80 4.31 -8.68 -2.25
CA SER A 80 5.43 -7.75 -2.29
C SER A 80 6.11 -7.57 -0.93
N MET A 81 5.38 -7.65 0.19
CA MET A 81 5.98 -7.48 1.53
C MET A 81 6.97 -8.59 1.87
N LEU A 82 6.63 -9.84 1.53
CA LEU A 82 7.54 -10.97 1.68
C LEU A 82 8.71 -10.85 0.71
N THR A 83 8.44 -10.60 -0.57
CA THR A 83 9.48 -10.58 -1.62
C THR A 83 10.45 -9.42 -1.50
N LEU A 84 9.98 -8.20 -1.20
CA LEU A 84 10.84 -7.03 -1.00
C LEU A 84 11.79 -7.25 0.18
N SER A 85 11.35 -7.96 1.21
CA SER A 85 12.22 -8.30 2.33
C SER A 85 13.36 -9.25 1.94
N TYR A 86 13.08 -10.20 1.05
CA TYR A 86 14.08 -11.13 0.52
C TYR A 86 15.04 -10.47 -0.47
N ILE A 87 14.50 -9.71 -1.43
CA ILE A 87 15.28 -9.06 -2.49
C ILE A 87 16.24 -8.02 -1.88
N ASN A 88 15.79 -7.28 -0.86
CA ASN A 88 16.58 -6.25 -0.20
C ASN A 88 17.35 -6.75 1.03
N LYS A 89 17.47 -8.07 1.25
CA LYS A 89 18.06 -8.63 2.47
C LYS A 89 19.48 -8.14 2.77
N SER A 90 20.27 -7.82 1.74
CA SER A 90 21.63 -7.27 1.91
C SER A 90 21.66 -5.87 2.51
N ASN A 91 20.52 -5.17 2.51
CA ASN A 91 20.39 -3.82 3.04
C ASN A 91 19.85 -3.79 4.48
N TYR A 92 19.53 -4.95 5.06
CA TYR A 92 19.05 -5.06 6.44
C TYR A 92 20.17 -5.47 7.39
N ASN A 93 20.08 -4.98 8.63
CA ASN A 93 20.96 -5.44 9.70
C ASN A 93 20.52 -6.82 10.23
N ASN A 94 21.36 -7.45 11.06
CA ASN A 94 21.09 -8.79 11.59
C ASN A 94 19.80 -8.87 12.44
N GLU A 95 19.45 -7.80 13.15
CA GLU A 95 18.24 -7.76 13.99
C GLU A 95 16.96 -7.71 13.14
N GLN A 96 16.96 -6.89 12.08
CA GLN A 96 15.89 -6.83 11.10
C GLN A 96 15.74 -8.18 10.38
N LEU A 97 16.86 -8.79 9.97
CA LEU A 97 16.85 -10.11 9.32
C LEU A 97 16.30 -11.19 10.24
N LEU A 98 16.73 -11.22 11.51
CA LEU A 98 16.20 -12.16 12.50
C LEU A 98 14.71 -11.95 12.70
N THR A 99 14.26 -10.70 12.85
CA THR A 99 12.85 -10.34 13.00
C THR A 99 12.02 -10.82 11.80
N LEU A 100 12.49 -10.58 10.57
CA LEU A 100 11.85 -11.04 9.34
C LEU A 100 11.73 -12.57 9.29
N HIS A 101 12.79 -13.30 9.64
CA HIS A 101 12.77 -14.77 9.72
C HIS A 101 11.76 -15.29 10.73
N LEU A 102 11.71 -14.70 11.93
CA LEU A 102 10.77 -15.12 12.96
C LEU A 102 9.32 -14.81 12.58
N LEU A 103 9.06 -13.64 12.00
CA LEU A 103 7.72 -13.24 11.55
C LEU A 103 7.22 -14.12 10.40
N PHE A 104 8.06 -14.36 9.39
CA PHE A 104 7.64 -15.09 8.20
C PHE A 104 7.77 -16.62 8.32
N GLY A 105 8.48 -17.14 9.32
CA GLY A 105 8.56 -18.57 9.59
C GLY A 105 7.32 -19.15 10.29
N GLY A 106 6.39 -18.32 10.74
CA GLY A 106 5.17 -18.73 11.45
C GLY A 106 3.98 -19.08 10.55
N LYS A 107 2.76 -18.85 11.05
CA LYS A 107 1.52 -18.87 10.26
C LYS A 107 1.43 -17.55 9.47
N LEU A 108 1.25 -17.65 8.15
CA LEU A 108 1.23 -16.50 7.26
C LEU A 108 -0.12 -16.39 6.54
N ILE A 109 -0.86 -15.31 6.79
CA ILE A 109 -1.94 -14.86 5.93
C ILE A 109 -1.35 -13.90 4.88
N SER A 110 -1.50 -14.25 3.62
CA SER A 110 -0.96 -13.51 2.48
C SER A 110 -2.09 -12.96 1.62
N VAL A 111 -2.26 -11.63 1.59
CA VAL A 111 -3.15 -11.01 0.61
C VAL A 111 -2.46 -11.04 -0.76
N TYR A 112 -3.03 -11.85 -1.65
CA TYR A 112 -2.56 -12.14 -2.99
C TYR A 112 -2.34 -10.87 -3.81
N SER A 113 -1.26 -10.91 -4.58
CA SER A 113 -0.97 -9.96 -5.64
C SER A 113 -0.02 -10.60 -6.65
N GLU A 114 -0.26 -10.42 -7.94
CA GLU A 114 0.58 -10.96 -9.03
C GLU A 114 1.93 -10.25 -9.23
N ASN A 115 2.30 -9.34 -8.34
CA ASN A 115 3.63 -8.74 -8.38
C ASN A 115 4.68 -9.79 -7.98
N HIS A 116 5.84 -9.77 -8.65
CA HIS A 116 6.99 -10.62 -8.33
C HIS A 116 6.70 -12.14 -8.44
N VAL A 117 6.05 -12.58 -9.52
CA VAL A 117 5.67 -13.99 -9.76
C VAL A 117 6.86 -14.94 -9.61
N LYS A 118 8.06 -14.53 -10.05
CA LYS A 118 9.27 -15.36 -10.00
C LYS A 118 9.91 -15.33 -8.62
N GLU A 119 9.93 -14.18 -7.96
CA GLU A 119 10.63 -13.98 -6.69
C GLU A 119 9.81 -14.44 -5.48
N TYR A 120 8.47 -14.47 -5.58
CA TYR A 120 7.60 -14.89 -4.48
C TYR A 120 7.85 -16.34 -4.02
N PRO A 121 7.88 -17.35 -4.90
CA PRO A 121 8.21 -18.72 -4.48
C PRO A 121 9.60 -18.83 -3.84
N ILE A 122 10.57 -18.04 -4.32
CA ILE A 122 11.94 -18.03 -3.79
C ILE A 122 11.96 -17.44 -2.38
N ALA A 123 11.28 -16.30 -2.16
CA ALA A 123 11.16 -15.69 -0.85
C ALA A 123 10.40 -16.60 0.14
N LEU A 124 9.35 -17.28 -0.34
CA LEU A 124 8.58 -18.24 0.45
C LEU A 124 9.46 -19.41 0.90
N SER A 125 10.25 -19.98 -0.01
CA SER A 125 11.22 -21.04 0.33
C SER A 125 12.31 -20.56 1.29
N TYR A 126 12.73 -19.30 1.20
CA TYR A 126 13.76 -18.74 2.07
C TYR A 126 13.29 -18.58 3.52
N TYR A 127 12.07 -18.05 3.72
CA TYR A 127 11.51 -17.85 5.05
C TYR A 127 10.83 -19.10 5.62
N ASN A 128 10.45 -20.03 4.76
CA ASN A 128 9.87 -21.33 5.10
C ASN A 128 8.73 -21.24 6.13
N PRO A 129 7.64 -20.50 5.84
CA PRO A 129 6.48 -20.43 6.73
C PRO A 129 5.93 -21.82 7.02
N ARG A 130 5.48 -22.05 8.26
CA ARG A 130 4.83 -23.31 8.66
C ARG A 130 3.52 -23.54 7.94
N GLU A 131 2.78 -22.47 7.68
CA GLU A 131 1.47 -22.50 7.05
C GLU A 131 1.22 -21.19 6.31
N VAL A 132 0.60 -21.28 5.13
CA VAL A 132 0.26 -20.12 4.30
C VAL A 132 -1.20 -20.19 3.90
N ILE A 133 -1.96 -19.16 4.24
CA ILE A 133 -3.32 -18.95 3.75
C ILE A 133 -3.33 -17.73 2.85
N ASP A 134 -3.75 -17.89 1.59
CA ASP A 134 -3.92 -16.77 0.68
C ASP A 134 -5.34 -16.18 0.73
N LEU A 135 -5.42 -14.86 0.58
CA LEU A 135 -6.64 -14.07 0.41
C LEU A 135 -6.55 -13.31 -0.92
N CYS A 136 -7.56 -13.35 -1.79
CA CYS A 136 -7.45 -12.86 -3.16
C CYS A 136 -8.59 -11.94 -3.59
N ASP A 137 -8.22 -10.84 -4.24
CA ASP A 137 -9.16 -9.96 -4.91
C ASP A 137 -9.41 -10.45 -6.34
N TYR A 138 -10.41 -11.30 -6.55
CA TYR A 138 -10.71 -11.90 -7.86
C TYR A 138 -11.14 -10.89 -8.94
N ASP A 139 -11.54 -9.67 -8.55
CA ASP A 139 -11.84 -8.64 -9.55
C ASP A 139 -10.55 -8.12 -10.21
N VAL A 140 -9.45 -8.10 -9.44
CA VAL A 140 -8.12 -7.67 -9.90
C VAL A 140 -7.30 -8.84 -10.42
N TYR A 141 -7.42 -10.01 -9.79
CA TYR A 141 -6.68 -11.23 -10.11
C TYR A 141 -7.64 -12.40 -10.41
N PRO A 142 -8.22 -12.48 -11.60
CA PRO A 142 -9.23 -13.51 -11.92
C PRO A 142 -8.73 -14.94 -11.78
N VAL A 143 -7.41 -15.15 -11.91
CA VAL A 143 -6.73 -16.45 -11.77
C VAL A 143 -5.87 -16.55 -10.51
N GLY A 144 -6.10 -15.66 -9.54
CA GLY A 144 -5.39 -15.68 -8.26
C GLY A 144 -5.81 -16.85 -7.37
N VAL A 145 -5.18 -16.96 -6.20
CA VAL A 145 -5.42 -18.08 -5.26
C VAL A 145 -5.83 -17.55 -3.88
N GLY A 146 -6.79 -18.22 -3.22
CA GLY A 146 -7.18 -17.91 -1.84
C GLY A 146 -8.68 -17.75 -1.61
N LYS A 147 -9.09 -17.28 -0.43
CA LYS A 147 -10.47 -16.84 -0.20
C LYS A 147 -10.68 -15.44 -0.78
N TYR A 148 -11.87 -15.12 -1.27
CA TYR A 148 -12.13 -13.78 -1.83
C TYR A 148 -11.94 -12.70 -0.76
N PHE A 149 -11.15 -11.66 -1.05
CA PHE A 149 -10.90 -10.55 -0.12
C PHE A 149 -10.35 -9.34 -0.88
N GLN A 150 -10.98 -8.18 -0.70
CA GLN A 150 -10.51 -6.93 -1.29
C GLN A 150 -9.65 -6.14 -0.32
N LYS A 151 -8.65 -5.43 -0.86
CA LYS A 151 -7.96 -4.38 -0.11
C LYS A 151 -8.82 -3.12 -0.06
N MET A 152 -9.73 -3.09 0.90
CA MET A 152 -10.65 -1.99 1.07
C MET A 152 -10.06 -0.91 2.00
N ILE A 153 -10.33 0.36 1.70
CA ILE A 153 -9.89 1.49 2.53
C ILE A 153 -10.85 1.65 3.71
N ASN A 154 -10.31 1.78 4.92
CA ASN A 154 -11.09 2.18 6.08
C ASN A 154 -11.10 3.71 6.24
N PHE A 155 -12.06 4.40 5.63
CA PHE A 155 -12.15 5.87 5.77
C PHE A 155 -12.54 6.34 7.18
N SER A 156 -13.04 5.46 8.05
CA SER A 156 -13.44 5.87 9.42
C SER A 156 -12.26 6.34 10.29
N VAL A 157 -11.04 5.88 9.99
CA VAL A 157 -9.82 6.23 10.73
C VAL A 157 -9.07 7.43 10.16
N TYR A 158 -9.53 8.00 9.04
CA TYR A 158 -8.89 9.13 8.38
C TYR A 158 -9.06 10.44 9.15
N LYS A 159 -8.03 11.30 9.13
CA LYS A 159 -8.20 12.71 9.51
C LYS A 159 -9.11 13.44 8.51
N PRO A 160 -9.83 14.49 8.94
CA PRO A 160 -10.45 15.42 8.00
C PRO A 160 -9.38 16.01 7.06
N VAL A 161 -9.65 15.97 5.76
CA VAL A 161 -8.76 16.58 4.76
C VAL A 161 -8.98 18.10 4.77
N LYS A 162 -7.90 18.87 4.85
CA LYS A 162 -7.96 20.33 4.78
C LYS A 162 -7.64 20.75 3.36
N GLU A 163 -8.57 21.43 2.68
CA GLU A 163 -8.28 21.96 1.34
C GLU A 163 -7.24 23.10 1.43
N ASP A 164 -6.11 22.92 0.73
CA ASP A 164 -5.03 23.89 0.57
C ASP A 164 -4.40 23.70 -0.82
N ILE A 165 -5.25 23.85 -1.85
CA ILE A 165 -4.91 23.53 -3.23
C ILE A 165 -3.69 24.32 -3.70
N LYS A 166 -2.64 23.60 -4.11
CA LYS A 166 -1.43 24.14 -4.74
C LYS A 166 -1.33 23.78 -6.23
N PHE A 167 -1.94 22.66 -6.62
CA PHE A 167 -1.87 22.12 -7.97
C PHE A 167 -3.26 21.82 -8.51
N GLU A 168 -3.52 22.09 -9.78
CA GLU A 168 -4.75 21.61 -10.41
C GLU A 168 -4.69 20.09 -10.62
N TYR A 169 -3.52 19.59 -11.04
CA TYR A 169 -3.30 18.19 -11.39
C TYR A 169 -2.26 17.53 -10.50
N LEU A 170 -2.55 16.35 -9.97
CA LEU A 170 -1.57 15.48 -9.32
C LEU A 170 -1.27 14.27 -10.21
N PHE A 171 0.03 14.04 -10.45
CA PHE A 171 0.55 12.82 -11.06
C PHE A 171 1.27 11.95 -10.03
N LEU A 172 1.37 10.64 -10.30
CA LEU A 172 2.11 9.69 -9.48
C LEU A 172 3.36 9.20 -10.23
N GLY A 173 4.54 9.60 -9.76
CA GLY A 173 5.84 9.31 -10.37
C GLY A 173 6.81 8.59 -9.42
N THR A 174 6.34 7.62 -8.64
CA THR A 174 7.10 7.01 -7.51
C THR A 174 8.18 6.00 -7.91
N ASN A 175 8.34 5.73 -9.21
CA ASN A 175 9.49 5.02 -9.78
C ASN A 175 9.81 5.56 -11.17
N ASN A 176 10.97 5.18 -11.70
CA ASN A 176 11.47 5.63 -13.00
C ASN A 176 10.47 5.41 -14.16
N VAL A 177 9.79 4.26 -14.19
CA VAL A 177 8.84 3.93 -15.28
C VAL A 177 7.61 4.84 -15.21
N TYR A 178 7.03 5.00 -14.01
CA TYR A 178 5.90 5.91 -13.79
C TYR A 178 6.28 7.36 -14.08
N TYR A 179 7.46 7.79 -13.61
CA TYR A 179 7.92 9.16 -13.79
C TYR A 179 8.07 9.50 -15.28
N LYS A 180 8.74 8.65 -16.06
CA LYS A 180 8.88 8.82 -17.52
C LYS A 180 7.55 8.95 -18.25
N GLU A 181 6.55 8.17 -17.83
CA GLU A 181 5.22 8.25 -18.42
C GLU A 181 4.53 9.58 -18.08
N VAL A 182 4.69 10.08 -16.85
CA VAL A 182 4.23 11.43 -16.47
C VAL A 182 4.93 12.50 -17.33
N GLU A 183 6.25 12.40 -17.51
CA GLU A 183 6.99 13.35 -18.36
C GLU A 183 6.47 13.35 -19.80
N ARG A 184 6.16 12.17 -20.35
CA ARG A 184 5.59 12.03 -21.70
C ARG A 184 4.27 12.78 -21.81
N GLN A 185 3.36 12.58 -20.86
CA GLN A 185 2.04 13.21 -20.85
C GLN A 185 2.13 14.74 -20.72
N ILE A 186 3.03 15.24 -19.87
CA ILE A 186 3.28 16.69 -19.72
C ILE A 186 3.86 17.28 -21.01
N LYS A 187 4.79 16.57 -21.68
CA LYS A 187 5.38 17.02 -22.95
C LYS A 187 4.39 17.02 -24.11
N GLU A 188 3.48 16.05 -24.16
CA GLU A 188 2.47 15.94 -25.23
C GLU A 188 1.39 17.02 -25.13
N CYS A 189 1.05 17.48 -23.91
CA CYS A 189 0.18 18.64 -23.73
C CYS A 189 0.65 19.55 -22.58
N PRO A 190 1.66 20.41 -22.83
CA PRO A 190 2.23 21.28 -21.80
C PRO A 190 1.21 22.29 -21.26
N ASN A 191 0.27 22.73 -22.12
CA ASN A 191 -0.80 23.63 -21.73
C ASN A 191 -1.89 22.93 -20.91
N CYS A 192 -2.13 21.62 -21.10
CA CYS A 192 -3.15 20.88 -20.35
C CYS A 192 -2.76 20.74 -18.87
N PHE A 193 -1.48 20.52 -18.59
CA PHE A 193 -0.99 20.18 -17.26
C PHE A 193 -0.10 21.27 -16.67
N LYS A 194 -0.34 22.54 -16.99
CA LYS A 194 0.52 23.66 -16.55
C LYS A 194 0.65 23.75 -15.02
N SER A 195 -0.46 23.56 -14.30
CA SER A 195 -0.49 23.49 -12.83
C SER A 195 -0.50 22.04 -12.36
N HIS A 196 0.64 21.37 -12.49
CA HIS A 196 0.81 19.98 -12.05
C HIS A 196 1.74 19.88 -10.84
N GLY A 197 1.53 18.86 -10.01
CA GLY A 197 2.51 18.33 -9.07
C GLY A 197 2.76 16.86 -9.36
N ILE A 198 4.00 16.39 -9.15
CA ILE A 198 4.39 14.99 -9.34
C ILE A 198 4.76 14.39 -8.00
N LEU A 199 3.91 13.51 -7.45
CA LEU A 199 4.21 12.77 -6.22
C LEU A 199 5.30 11.74 -6.48
N THR A 200 6.45 11.89 -5.82
CA THR A 200 7.63 11.05 -6.05
C THR A 200 8.52 10.92 -4.80
N TYR A 201 9.64 10.23 -4.95
CA TYR A 201 10.74 10.17 -3.98
C TYR A 201 11.92 10.98 -4.52
N ASN A 202 12.79 11.47 -3.63
CA ASN A 202 13.98 12.22 -4.04
C ASN A 202 15.04 11.27 -4.61
N GLU A 203 14.87 10.90 -5.88
CA GLU A 203 15.62 9.86 -6.57
C GLU A 203 16.32 10.42 -7.83
N LYS A 204 17.35 9.74 -8.32
CA LYS A 204 18.17 10.24 -9.45
C LYS A 204 17.43 10.36 -10.78
N TYR A 205 16.31 9.66 -10.96
CA TYR A 205 15.56 9.65 -12.22
C TYR A 205 14.63 10.87 -12.39
N ILE A 206 14.46 11.69 -11.35
CA ILE A 206 13.52 12.82 -11.40
C ILE A 206 14.09 13.96 -12.23
N ASN A 207 13.20 14.68 -12.91
CA ASN A 207 13.53 15.93 -13.56
C ASN A 207 13.30 17.08 -12.57
N LYS A 208 14.37 17.76 -12.17
CA LYS A 208 14.34 18.83 -11.16
C LYS A 208 13.59 20.08 -11.62
N GLU A 209 13.38 20.24 -12.93
CA GLU A 209 12.63 21.37 -13.50
C GLU A 209 11.11 21.24 -13.31
N TYR A 210 10.60 20.07 -12.95
CA TYR A 210 9.18 19.86 -12.65
C TYR A 210 8.84 20.08 -11.18
N ASN A 211 7.55 20.27 -10.93
CA ASN A 211 6.98 20.45 -9.58
C ASN A 211 6.91 19.10 -8.84
N ASN A 212 8.05 18.63 -8.34
CA ASN A 212 8.14 17.38 -7.59
C ASN A 212 7.66 17.55 -6.14
N ILE A 213 6.81 16.64 -5.68
CA ILE A 213 6.31 16.57 -4.30
C ILE A 213 6.87 15.30 -3.66
N PHE A 214 7.70 15.44 -2.63
CA PHE A 214 8.42 14.31 -2.04
C PHE A 214 7.68 13.70 -0.84
N VAL A 215 7.50 12.38 -0.87
CA VAL A 215 6.96 11.60 0.25
C VAL A 215 7.95 11.57 1.44
N PRO A 216 7.48 11.65 2.70
CA PRO A 216 6.10 11.83 3.14
C PRO A 216 5.58 13.26 2.90
N VAL A 217 4.31 13.38 2.50
CA VAL A 217 3.71 14.67 2.12
C VAL A 217 2.68 15.10 3.15
N HIS A 218 2.87 16.30 3.69
CA HIS A 218 1.89 16.92 4.56
C HIS A 218 0.59 17.20 3.79
N ASN A 219 -0.55 16.75 4.33
CA ASN A 219 -1.88 17.03 3.77
C ASN A 219 -2.03 16.73 2.26
N LEU A 220 -1.40 15.66 1.73
CA LEU A 220 -1.36 15.34 0.29
C LEU A 220 -2.72 15.48 -0.42
N LEU A 221 -3.78 14.90 0.16
CA LEU A 221 -5.10 14.89 -0.46
C LEU A 221 -5.74 16.29 -0.54
N GLY A 222 -5.29 17.25 0.27
CA GLY A 222 -5.74 18.64 0.22
C GLY A 222 -4.94 19.54 -0.74
N LEU A 223 -3.88 19.03 -1.38
CA LEU A 223 -2.99 19.84 -2.22
C LEU A 223 -3.44 19.98 -3.68
N PHE A 224 -4.42 19.20 -4.12
CA PHE A 224 -4.80 19.13 -5.54
C PHE A 224 -6.29 18.92 -5.79
N ASN A 225 -6.76 19.34 -6.98
CA ASN A 225 -8.15 19.22 -7.42
C ASN A 225 -8.41 17.94 -8.23
N THR A 226 -7.51 17.62 -9.16
CA THR A 226 -7.69 16.54 -10.14
C THR A 226 -6.54 15.54 -10.06
N TYR A 227 -6.84 14.26 -9.89
CA TYR A 227 -5.83 13.19 -10.01
C TYR A 227 -5.72 12.72 -11.47
N VAL A 228 -4.51 12.67 -12.00
CA VAL A 228 -4.24 12.18 -13.36
C VAL A 228 -3.58 10.81 -13.28
N TYR A 229 -4.34 9.78 -13.66
CA TYR A 229 -3.89 8.40 -13.61
C TYR A 229 -3.25 8.00 -14.95
N THR A 230 -1.92 7.83 -14.94
CA THR A 230 -1.10 7.64 -16.15
C THR A 230 -0.33 6.32 -16.20
N LYS A 231 -0.34 5.51 -15.14
CA LYS A 231 0.53 4.32 -15.04
C LYS A 231 0.43 3.42 -16.28
N ASN A 232 1.59 3.04 -16.84
CA ASN A 232 1.71 2.27 -18.08
C ASN A 232 2.12 0.80 -17.88
N TYR A 233 2.22 0.34 -16.63
CA TYR A 233 2.41 -1.08 -16.29
C TYR A 233 1.45 -1.51 -15.19
N TYR A 234 1.31 -2.83 -15.00
CA TYR A 234 0.41 -3.48 -14.05
C TYR A 234 0.34 -2.75 -12.70
N ASP A 235 -0.83 -2.20 -12.37
CA ASP A 235 -1.10 -1.60 -11.06
C ASP A 235 -2.06 -2.49 -10.25
N PRO A 236 -1.57 -3.17 -9.20
CA PRO A 236 -2.36 -4.11 -8.42
C PRO A 236 -3.44 -3.43 -7.55
N ALA A 237 -3.23 -2.17 -7.14
CA ALA A 237 -4.07 -1.50 -6.14
C ALA A 237 -3.90 0.03 -6.20
N PRO A 238 -4.46 0.71 -7.21
CA PRO A 238 -4.39 2.17 -7.38
C PRO A 238 -5.20 2.93 -6.30
N ARG A 239 -4.70 2.94 -5.07
CA ARG A 239 -5.36 3.50 -3.88
C ARG A 239 -5.89 4.93 -4.07
N LEU A 240 -5.08 5.81 -4.67
CA LEU A 240 -5.44 7.23 -4.89
C LEU A 240 -6.74 7.41 -5.67
N ILE A 241 -7.13 6.46 -6.54
CA ILE A 241 -8.42 6.49 -7.24
C ILE A 241 -9.57 6.50 -6.23
N GLN A 242 -9.51 5.64 -5.21
CA GLN A 242 -10.56 5.51 -4.21
C GLN A 242 -10.57 6.69 -3.24
N GLU A 243 -9.39 7.19 -2.85
CA GLU A 243 -9.28 8.41 -2.02
C GLU A 243 -9.84 9.63 -2.74
N CYS A 244 -9.57 9.79 -4.04
CA CYS A 244 -10.11 10.89 -4.84
C CYS A 244 -11.63 10.79 -4.98
N LYS A 245 -12.16 9.59 -5.26
CA LYS A 245 -13.61 9.38 -5.33
C LYS A 245 -14.31 9.70 -4.00
N TRP A 246 -13.72 9.29 -2.88
CA TRP A 246 -14.25 9.59 -1.55
C TRP A 246 -14.37 11.10 -1.28
N LEU A 247 -13.41 11.88 -1.77
CA LEU A 247 -13.40 13.34 -1.65
C LEU A 247 -14.17 14.06 -2.77
N GLY A 248 -14.79 13.33 -3.71
CA GLY A 248 -15.45 13.93 -4.87
C GLY A 248 -14.50 14.62 -5.86
N LYS A 249 -13.20 14.31 -5.81
CA LYS A 249 -12.18 14.88 -6.70
C LYS A 249 -12.29 14.28 -8.10
N LYS A 250 -11.97 15.09 -9.12
CA LYS A 250 -11.98 14.65 -10.52
C LYS A 250 -10.81 13.69 -10.76
N ILE A 251 -11.05 12.67 -11.58
CA ILE A 251 -10.01 11.74 -12.02
C ILE A 251 -9.95 11.78 -13.55
N VAL A 252 -8.76 12.07 -14.07
CA VAL A 252 -8.47 11.96 -15.51
C VAL A 252 -7.75 10.64 -15.73
N TYR A 253 -8.39 9.73 -16.47
CA TYR A 253 -7.85 8.41 -16.78
C TYR A 253 -7.16 8.42 -18.14
N LEU A 254 -5.82 8.54 -18.14
CA LEU A 254 -4.99 8.59 -19.37
C LEU A 254 -4.31 7.27 -19.69
N ARG A 255 -4.60 6.23 -18.92
CA ARG A 255 -4.11 4.88 -19.14
C ARG A 255 -4.94 4.18 -20.23
N ASP A 256 -4.32 3.22 -20.93
CA ASP A 256 -5.05 2.29 -21.80
C ASP A 256 -6.15 1.56 -21.01
N LYS A 257 -7.38 1.68 -21.49
CA LYS A 257 -8.59 1.11 -20.87
C LYS A 257 -8.74 -0.39 -21.14
N ASN A 258 -7.97 -0.94 -22.08
CA ASN A 258 -8.00 -2.36 -22.44
C ASN A 258 -7.12 -3.22 -21.51
N LEU A 259 -6.23 -2.59 -20.72
CA LEU A 259 -5.39 -3.29 -19.75
C LEU A 259 -6.26 -3.88 -18.64
N LYS A 260 -6.18 -5.20 -18.43
CA LYS A 260 -6.87 -5.90 -17.35
C LYS A 260 -6.01 -5.89 -16.09
N ASP A 261 -6.19 -4.89 -15.24
CA ASP A 261 -5.52 -4.78 -13.94
C ASP A 261 -6.37 -3.98 -12.92
N GLY A 262 -5.75 -3.56 -11.80
CA GLY A 262 -6.43 -2.79 -10.77
C GLY A 262 -6.93 -1.42 -11.24
N GLY A 263 -6.42 -0.84 -12.33
CA GLY A 263 -6.84 0.47 -12.85
C GLY A 263 -8.34 0.53 -13.18
N PRO A 264 -8.82 -0.22 -14.20
CA PRO A 264 -10.23 -0.24 -14.55
C PRO A 264 -11.13 -0.75 -13.42
N VAL A 265 -10.65 -1.71 -12.63
CA VAL A 265 -11.39 -2.28 -11.49
C VAL A 265 -11.68 -1.19 -10.46
N TYR A 266 -10.65 -0.47 -10.01
CA TYR A 266 -10.81 0.58 -9.00
C TYR A 266 -11.58 1.79 -9.57
N MET A 267 -11.52 2.05 -10.87
CA MET A 267 -12.38 3.05 -11.52
C MET A 267 -13.86 2.67 -11.54
N LYS A 268 -14.19 1.38 -11.59
CA LYS A 268 -15.59 0.90 -11.54
C LYS A 268 -16.12 0.73 -10.13
N ARG A 269 -15.24 0.41 -9.16
CA ARG A 269 -15.63 0.21 -7.76
C ARG A 269 -16.30 1.45 -7.16
N PRO A 270 -17.38 1.30 -6.37
CA PRO A 270 -17.90 2.39 -5.56
C PRO A 270 -16.89 2.77 -4.48
N VAL A 271 -17.09 3.94 -3.88
CA VAL A 271 -16.35 4.32 -2.66
C VAL A 271 -16.75 3.37 -1.54
N PRO A 272 -15.80 2.73 -0.85
CA PRO A 272 -16.06 1.92 0.33
C PRO A 272 -16.93 2.64 1.37
N THR A 273 -18.07 2.05 1.70
CA THR A 273 -18.85 2.42 2.89
C THR A 273 -18.33 1.68 4.12
N GLU A 274 -18.72 2.14 5.31
CA GLU A 274 -18.37 1.42 6.55
C GLU A 274 -18.91 -0.02 6.53
N GLN A 275 -20.14 -0.23 6.07
CA GLN A 275 -20.73 -1.57 5.96
C GLN A 275 -19.94 -2.46 4.99
N MET A 276 -19.62 -1.97 3.80
CA MET A 276 -18.82 -2.73 2.82
C MET A 276 -17.46 -3.13 3.40
N TYR A 277 -16.82 -2.23 4.16
CA TYR A 277 -15.56 -2.51 4.81
C TYR A 277 -15.70 -3.62 5.86
N LYS A 278 -16.72 -3.53 6.73
CA LYS A 278 -17.02 -4.53 7.76
C LYS A 278 -17.31 -5.92 7.17
N GLU A 279 -18.13 -5.98 6.12
CA GLU A 279 -18.44 -7.22 5.43
C GLU A 279 -17.20 -7.86 4.79
N ASN A 280 -16.37 -7.06 4.13
CA ASN A 280 -15.14 -7.56 3.50
C ASN A 280 -14.09 -8.01 4.53
N ILE A 281 -13.89 -7.25 5.61
CA ILE A 281 -12.89 -7.60 6.64
C ILE A 281 -13.29 -8.80 7.50
N ASN A 282 -14.58 -9.13 7.59
CA ASN A 282 -15.03 -10.35 8.26
C ASN A 282 -14.40 -11.61 7.67
N ILE A 283 -14.09 -11.62 6.37
CA ILE A 283 -13.39 -12.75 5.73
C ILE A 283 -11.98 -12.95 6.30
N LEU A 284 -11.28 -11.85 6.62
CA LEU A 284 -10.00 -11.89 7.32
C LEU A 284 -10.20 -12.34 8.78
N VAL A 285 -11.24 -11.87 9.45
CA VAL A 285 -11.57 -12.27 10.84
C VAL A 285 -11.81 -13.78 10.92
N GLU A 286 -12.69 -14.34 10.08
CA GLU A 286 -12.97 -15.77 10.01
C GLU A 286 -11.70 -16.58 9.70
N THR A 287 -10.82 -16.04 8.84
CA THR A 287 -9.54 -16.68 8.52
C THR A 287 -8.61 -16.67 9.73
N ILE A 288 -8.54 -15.58 10.49
CA ILE A 288 -7.78 -15.50 11.74
C ILE A 288 -8.32 -16.51 12.76
N GLU A 289 -9.63 -16.56 12.96
CA GLU A 289 -10.28 -17.46 13.93
C GLU A 289 -10.01 -18.93 13.59
N SER A 290 -9.99 -19.30 12.31
CA SER A 290 -9.66 -20.65 11.88
C SER A 290 -8.21 -21.07 12.18
N LEU A 291 -7.34 -20.11 12.49
CA LEU A 291 -5.92 -20.31 12.78
C LEU A 291 -5.58 -20.21 14.27
N LEU A 292 -6.49 -19.79 15.15
CA LEU A 292 -6.26 -19.71 16.59
C LEU A 292 -6.41 -21.07 17.28
#